data_AF-A0A961CHE7-F1
#
_entry.id   AF-A0A961CHE7-F1
#
_cell.length_a   1.000
_cell.length_b   1.000
_cell.length_c   1.000
_cell.angle_alpha   90.00
_cell.angle_beta   90.00
_cell.angle_gamma   90.00
#
_symmetry.space_group_name_H-M   'P 1'
#
loop_
_entity.id
_entity.type
_entity.pdbx_description
1 polymer ?
#
loop_
_entity_poly.entity_id
_entity_poly.type
_entity_poly.pdbx_seq_one_letter_code
_entity_poly.pdbx_strand_id
1 'polypeptide(L)'
;MTTDDDLFLPEPEPRAVRATVISVDDHLVEPPDMFEGRLPARLADRAPRVVENEWGHQVWSFDGATYSQVGMNAVAGRRPETVKVEPFRFDQMRRGCWDVDARVHDMDLNGVWASLCFPSMITGFCGRVFSQCSDPELGLAVTRAWNDWMHDAWWQPHPDRIIPLGITFLTDPEAGAAEIRRNADRGFRTVTLPERPHRLGLPSIFE
;
A
#
# COMPACT_ATOMS: atom_id res chain seq x y z
N MET A 1 -10.65 13.07 0.21
CA MET A 1 -11.54 11.95 -0.14
C MET A 1 -12.37 11.62 1.09
N THR A 2 -13.61 11.16 0.94
CA THR A 2 -14.54 10.86 2.06
C THR A 2 -15.19 9.51 1.82
N THR A 3 -15.50 8.80 2.89
CA THR A 3 -16.28 7.56 2.85
C THR A 3 -17.75 7.83 2.60
N ASP A 4 -18.45 6.86 2.02
CA ASP A 4 -19.90 6.77 2.05
C ASP A 4 -20.32 6.13 3.38
N ASP A 5 -20.60 6.98 4.38
CA ASP A 5 -20.83 6.57 5.76
C ASP A 5 -22.10 5.69 5.92
N ASP A 6 -23.05 5.75 4.98
CA ASP A 6 -24.24 4.87 4.98
C ASP A 6 -23.86 3.39 4.77
N LEU A 7 -22.70 3.10 4.16
CA LEU A 7 -22.21 1.74 3.93
C LEU A 7 -21.71 1.05 5.21
N PHE A 8 -21.39 1.80 6.25
CA PHE A 8 -20.72 1.31 7.45
C PHE A 8 -21.68 1.24 8.66
N LEU A 9 -21.43 0.28 9.54
CA LEU A 9 -22.02 0.23 10.86
C LEU A 9 -21.44 1.37 11.72
N PRO A 10 -22.17 1.85 12.75
CA PRO A 10 -21.58 2.74 13.74
C PRO A 10 -20.33 2.12 14.38
N GLU A 11 -19.32 2.92 14.65
CA GLU A 11 -18.09 2.44 15.29
C GLU A 11 -18.39 1.83 16.67
N PRO A 12 -17.74 0.71 17.04
CA PRO A 12 -18.02 0.01 18.28
C PRO A 12 -17.39 0.73 19.49
N GLU A 13 -18.00 0.57 20.65
CA GLU A 13 -17.39 0.97 21.92
C GLU A 13 -16.05 0.24 22.14
N PRO A 14 -14.94 0.97 22.41
CA PRO A 14 -13.63 0.38 22.64
C PRO A 14 -13.65 -0.64 23.78
N ARG A 15 -13.00 -1.80 23.56
CA ARG A 15 -12.87 -2.84 24.58
C ARG A 15 -11.62 -2.65 25.42
N ALA A 16 -11.67 -3.10 26.67
CA ALA A 16 -10.53 -3.04 27.57
C ALA A 16 -9.33 -3.86 27.05
N VAL A 17 -8.29 -3.14 26.60
CA VAL A 17 -7.02 -3.72 26.14
C VAL A 17 -6.23 -4.24 27.34
N ARG A 18 -5.83 -5.52 27.30
CA ARG A 18 -5.12 -6.20 28.41
C ARG A 18 -3.64 -6.50 28.14
N ALA A 19 -3.20 -6.33 26.89
CA ALA A 19 -1.84 -6.56 26.44
C ALA A 19 -1.56 -5.63 25.26
N THR A 20 -0.30 -5.22 25.10
CA THR A 20 0.15 -4.48 23.91
C THR A 20 0.15 -5.43 22.72
N VAL A 21 -0.69 -5.15 21.72
CA VAL A 21 -0.76 -5.91 20.46
C VAL A 21 0.00 -5.15 19.37
N ILE A 22 0.88 -5.85 18.66
CA ILE A 22 1.53 -5.35 17.44
C ILE A 22 1.04 -6.23 16.30
N SER A 23 0.33 -5.64 15.33
CA SER A 23 0.01 -6.35 14.08
C SER A 23 1.22 -6.32 13.16
N VAL A 24 1.69 -7.51 12.77
CA VAL A 24 2.82 -7.69 11.86
C VAL A 24 2.38 -8.03 10.43
N ASP A 25 1.06 -8.11 10.21
CA ASP A 25 0.42 -8.48 8.95
C ASP A 25 -0.92 -7.75 8.81
N ASP A 26 -0.87 -6.47 8.49
CA ASP A 26 -1.99 -5.74 7.93
C ASP A 26 -1.65 -5.25 6.51
N HIS A 27 -2.63 -4.69 5.80
CA HIS A 27 -2.42 -4.01 4.51
C HIS A 27 -2.84 -2.53 4.55
N LEU A 28 -2.27 -1.78 3.60
CA LEU A 28 -2.77 -0.46 3.16
C LEU A 28 -3.26 -0.55 1.71
N VAL A 29 -4.09 0.41 1.31
CA VAL A 29 -4.47 0.69 -0.07
C VAL A 29 -3.78 1.99 -0.46
N GLU A 30 -2.94 1.95 -1.48
CA GLU A 30 -2.23 3.13 -1.98
C GLU A 30 -3.24 4.23 -2.40
N PRO A 31 -3.18 5.45 -1.85
CA PRO A 31 -4.09 6.53 -2.23
C PRO A 31 -3.71 7.13 -3.60
N PRO A 32 -4.67 7.71 -4.34
CA PRO A 32 -4.48 8.10 -5.75
C PRO A 32 -3.43 9.19 -5.97
N ASP A 33 -3.19 10.03 -4.96
CA ASP A 33 -2.26 11.16 -4.94
C ASP A 33 -0.83 10.77 -4.52
N MET A 34 -0.59 9.49 -4.17
CA MET A 34 0.66 9.09 -3.53
C MET A 34 1.94 9.36 -4.35
N PHE A 35 1.83 9.41 -5.68
CA PHE A 35 2.96 9.68 -6.58
C PHE A 35 3.14 11.17 -6.93
N GLU A 36 2.19 12.04 -6.54
CA GLU A 36 2.24 13.46 -6.85
C GLU A 36 3.50 14.12 -6.26
N GLY A 37 4.24 14.84 -7.11
CA GLY A 37 5.49 15.52 -6.73
C GLY A 37 6.69 14.61 -6.40
N ARG A 38 6.54 13.28 -6.42
CA ARG A 38 7.60 12.32 -5.99
C ARG A 38 8.44 11.73 -7.11
N LEU A 39 8.11 11.98 -8.38
CA LEU A 39 8.90 11.54 -9.54
C LEU A 39 9.73 12.70 -10.14
N PRO A 40 10.87 12.40 -10.80
CA PRO A 40 11.55 13.37 -11.65
C PRO A 40 10.61 13.92 -12.74
N ALA A 41 10.67 15.22 -13.01
CA ALA A 41 9.70 15.91 -13.88
C ALA A 41 9.46 15.22 -15.25
N ARG A 42 10.51 14.71 -15.90
CA ARG A 42 10.42 14.00 -17.21
C ARG A 42 9.85 12.57 -17.14
N LEU A 43 9.49 12.09 -15.95
CA LEU A 43 8.85 10.80 -15.69
C LEU A 43 7.47 10.95 -15.03
N ALA A 44 7.15 12.15 -14.49
CA ALA A 44 5.93 12.40 -13.74
C ALA A 44 4.65 12.09 -14.56
N ASP A 45 4.62 12.48 -15.83
CA ASP A 45 3.53 12.22 -16.79
C ASP A 45 3.21 10.72 -16.98
N ARG A 46 4.16 9.84 -16.61
CA ARG A 46 4.10 8.38 -16.76
C ARG A 46 3.96 7.65 -15.41
N ALA A 47 3.80 8.38 -14.30
CA ALA A 47 3.55 7.80 -12.99
C ALA A 47 2.30 6.90 -12.99
N PRO A 48 2.22 5.91 -12.08
CA PRO A 48 0.96 5.21 -11.81
C PRO A 48 -0.12 6.23 -11.43
N ARG A 49 -1.32 6.03 -11.96
CA ARG A 49 -2.48 6.89 -11.67
C ARG A 49 -3.73 6.03 -11.47
N VAL A 50 -4.63 6.46 -10.60
CA VAL A 50 -5.97 5.87 -10.53
C VAL A 50 -6.82 6.44 -11.66
N VAL A 51 -7.52 5.57 -12.38
CA VAL A 51 -8.47 5.91 -13.45
C VAL A 51 -9.80 5.21 -13.19
N GLU A 52 -10.89 5.80 -13.68
CA GLU A 52 -12.19 5.15 -13.68
C GLU A 52 -12.40 4.38 -15.00
N ASN A 53 -12.84 3.12 -14.91
CA ASN A 53 -13.13 2.30 -16.09
C ASN A 53 -14.61 2.35 -16.49
N GLU A 54 -14.99 1.63 -17.56
CA GLU A 54 -16.35 1.64 -18.12
C GLU A 54 -17.46 1.14 -17.16
N TRP A 55 -17.10 0.48 -16.05
CA TRP A 55 -18.02 0.03 -15.00
C TRP A 55 -18.05 0.97 -13.78
N GLY A 56 -17.36 2.11 -13.82
CA GLY A 56 -17.26 3.06 -12.70
C GLY A 56 -16.25 2.66 -11.61
N HIS A 57 -15.41 1.66 -11.89
CA HIS A 57 -14.40 1.17 -10.94
C HIS A 57 -13.13 2.02 -11.02
N GLN A 58 -12.64 2.45 -9.86
CA GLN A 58 -11.34 3.09 -9.69
C GLN A 58 -10.23 2.03 -9.67
N VAL A 59 -9.46 1.96 -10.75
CA VAL A 59 -8.35 1.02 -10.94
C VAL A 59 -7.04 1.77 -11.17
N TRP A 60 -5.91 1.19 -10.79
CA TRP A 60 -4.62 1.75 -11.16
C TRP A 60 -4.34 1.51 -12.64
N SER A 61 -3.80 2.51 -13.34
CA SER A 61 -3.22 2.41 -14.67
C SER A 61 -1.74 2.75 -14.61
N PHE A 62 -0.91 1.84 -15.09
CA PHE A 62 0.55 1.99 -15.16
C PHE A 62 1.11 1.11 -16.28
N ASP A 63 2.12 1.61 -17.01
CA ASP A 63 2.85 0.88 -18.05
C ASP A 63 1.97 0.13 -19.09
N GLY A 64 0.86 0.76 -19.50
CA GLY A 64 -0.09 0.18 -20.46
C GLY A 64 -1.02 -0.90 -19.89
N ALA A 65 -0.87 -1.27 -18.62
CA ALA A 65 -1.72 -2.23 -17.92
C ALA A 65 -2.69 -1.54 -16.94
N THR A 66 -3.64 -2.32 -16.44
CA THR A 66 -4.53 -1.94 -15.33
C THR A 66 -4.43 -2.94 -14.18
N TYR A 67 -4.56 -2.43 -12.95
CA TYR A 67 -4.49 -3.22 -11.71
C TYR A 67 -5.68 -2.86 -10.83
N SER A 68 -6.46 -3.84 -10.40
CA SER A 68 -7.59 -3.64 -9.49
C SER A 68 -7.11 -3.24 -8.09
N GLN A 69 -7.98 -2.60 -7.30
CA GLN A 69 -7.75 -2.43 -5.86
C GLN A 69 -7.99 -3.75 -5.11
N VAL A 70 -7.58 -3.81 -3.83
CA VAL A 70 -7.82 -4.96 -2.92
C VAL A 70 -9.17 -4.89 -2.20
N GLY A 71 -10.21 -4.46 -2.92
CA GLY A 71 -11.45 -3.93 -2.35
C GLY A 71 -12.09 -4.82 -1.28
N MET A 72 -12.35 -6.09 -1.56
CA MET A 72 -13.05 -7.01 -0.67
C MET A 72 -12.35 -7.22 0.68
N ASN A 73 -11.06 -6.88 0.80
CA ASN A 73 -10.33 -6.95 2.06
C ASN A 73 -10.44 -5.64 2.89
N ALA A 74 -10.94 -4.55 2.30
CA ALA A 74 -11.06 -3.22 2.90
C ALA A 74 -12.49 -2.89 3.38
N VAL A 75 -13.30 -3.91 3.67
CA VAL A 75 -14.74 -3.80 4.02
C VAL A 75 -15.05 -3.96 5.52
N ALA A 76 -14.04 -3.88 6.39
CA ALA A 76 -14.27 -3.93 7.84
C ALA A 76 -15.35 -2.92 8.27
N GLY A 77 -16.27 -3.34 9.14
CA GLY A 77 -17.39 -2.50 9.58
C GLY A 77 -18.50 -2.26 8.55
N ARG A 78 -18.41 -2.70 7.28
CA ARG A 78 -19.52 -2.55 6.33
C ARG A 78 -20.76 -3.33 6.76
N ARG A 79 -21.93 -2.75 6.50
CA ARG A 79 -23.23 -3.40 6.72
C ARG A 79 -23.34 -4.64 5.84
N PRO A 80 -23.69 -5.84 6.37
CA PRO A 80 -23.72 -7.08 5.59
C PRO A 80 -24.55 -7.00 4.30
N GLU A 81 -25.68 -6.28 4.33
CA GLU A 81 -26.58 -6.06 3.20
C GLU A 81 -25.99 -5.17 2.08
N THR A 82 -24.88 -4.49 2.33
CA THR A 82 -24.14 -3.68 1.32
C THR A 82 -23.00 -4.45 0.65
N VAL A 83 -22.53 -5.55 1.24
CA VAL A 83 -21.43 -6.40 0.73
C VAL A 83 -21.96 -7.34 -0.36
N LYS A 84 -22.52 -6.75 -1.42
CA LYS A 84 -23.07 -7.45 -2.60
C LYS A 84 -22.17 -7.37 -3.84
N VAL A 85 -21.24 -6.41 -3.83
CA VAL A 85 -20.25 -6.17 -4.87
C VAL A 85 -18.93 -5.80 -4.18
N GLU A 86 -17.81 -6.24 -4.76
CA GLU A 86 -16.46 -5.73 -4.48
C GLU A 86 -16.50 -4.19 -4.34
N PRO A 87 -15.93 -3.55 -3.29
CA PRO A 87 -15.80 -2.10 -3.32
C PRO A 87 -14.78 -1.71 -4.37
N PHE A 88 -15.27 -1.11 -5.44
CA PHE A 88 -14.51 -0.72 -6.60
C PHE A 88 -14.07 0.75 -6.54
N ARG A 89 -14.26 1.41 -5.39
CA ARG A 89 -13.93 2.81 -5.15
C ARG A 89 -13.42 3.01 -3.74
N PHE A 90 -12.59 4.03 -3.53
CA PHE A 90 -12.05 4.38 -2.22
C PHE A 90 -13.12 4.86 -1.22
N ASP A 91 -14.20 5.49 -1.71
CA ASP A 91 -15.36 5.92 -0.91
C ASP A 91 -16.15 4.71 -0.33
N GLN A 92 -16.01 3.53 -0.92
CA GLN A 92 -16.61 2.25 -0.47
C GLN A 92 -15.70 1.39 0.42
N MET A 93 -14.47 1.86 0.69
CA MET A 93 -13.47 1.19 1.54
C MET A 93 -13.40 1.87 2.90
N ARG A 94 -13.08 1.13 3.97
CA ARG A 94 -12.89 1.75 5.29
C ARG A 94 -11.72 2.73 5.23
N ARG A 95 -11.92 3.94 5.77
CA ARG A 95 -10.97 5.06 5.60
C ARG A 95 -9.55 4.74 6.06
N GLY A 96 -9.37 4.04 7.19
CA GLY A 96 -8.07 3.60 7.69
C GLY A 96 -7.29 2.59 6.82
N CYS A 97 -7.87 2.16 5.70
CA CYS A 97 -7.13 1.44 4.66
C CYS A 97 -6.21 2.35 3.84
N TRP A 98 -6.55 3.63 3.63
CA TRP A 98 -5.82 4.56 2.76
C TRP A 98 -5.46 5.92 3.41
N ASP A 99 -5.93 6.16 4.64
CA ASP A 99 -5.69 7.37 5.44
C ASP A 99 -5.07 6.96 6.79
N VAL A 100 -3.88 7.49 7.12
CA VAL A 100 -3.12 7.07 8.31
C VAL A 100 -3.74 7.56 9.62
N ASP A 101 -4.36 8.74 9.65
CA ASP A 101 -5.00 9.28 10.85
C ASP A 101 -6.23 8.46 11.21
N ALA A 102 -7.06 8.15 10.19
CA ALA A 102 -8.17 7.22 10.34
C ALA A 102 -7.68 5.82 10.73
N ARG A 103 -6.52 5.36 10.23
CA ARG A 103 -5.95 4.08 10.63
C ARG A 103 -5.56 4.04 12.11
N VAL A 104 -4.94 5.10 12.63
CA VAL A 104 -4.55 5.12 14.04
C VAL A 104 -5.79 5.18 14.95
N HIS A 105 -6.84 5.89 14.53
CA HIS A 105 -8.15 5.80 15.18
C HIS A 105 -8.70 4.36 15.17
N ASP A 106 -8.66 3.68 14.02
CA ASP A 106 -9.09 2.29 13.87
C ASP A 106 -8.32 1.31 14.77
N MET A 107 -7.01 1.56 14.94
CA MET A 107 -6.12 0.83 15.83
C MET A 107 -6.45 1.08 17.30
N ASP A 108 -6.82 2.30 17.69
CA ASP A 108 -7.28 2.61 19.04
C ASP A 108 -8.63 1.94 19.37
N LEU A 109 -9.55 1.86 18.40
CA LEU A 109 -10.83 1.15 18.55
C LEU A 109 -10.65 -0.37 18.72
N ASN A 110 -9.76 -0.99 17.94
CA ASN A 110 -9.56 -2.45 17.94
C ASN A 110 -8.50 -2.95 18.95
N GLY A 111 -7.72 -2.04 19.56
CA GLY A 111 -6.73 -2.34 20.59
C GLY A 111 -5.33 -2.67 20.07
N VAL A 112 -5.00 -2.35 18.81
CA VAL A 112 -3.66 -2.51 18.24
C VAL A 112 -2.79 -1.30 18.60
N TRP A 113 -1.64 -1.55 19.21
CA TRP A 113 -0.66 -0.52 19.51
C TRP A 113 0.12 -0.12 18.26
N ALA A 114 0.70 -1.08 17.52
CA ALA A 114 1.46 -0.79 16.32
C ALA A 114 1.12 -1.73 15.16
N SER A 115 1.24 -1.23 13.93
CA SER A 115 0.82 -1.89 12.68
C SER A 115 1.94 -1.83 11.64
N LEU A 116 2.34 -2.99 11.12
CA LEU A 116 3.10 -3.10 9.86
C LEU A 116 2.10 -3.27 8.70
N CYS A 117 2.25 -2.46 7.64
CA CYS A 117 1.34 -2.48 6.50
C CYS A 117 2.04 -2.97 5.23
N PHE A 118 1.63 -4.13 4.73
CA PHE A 118 1.98 -4.61 3.39
C PHE A 118 1.34 -3.73 2.30
N PRO A 119 2.09 -3.43 1.23
CA PRO A 119 1.55 -2.74 0.07
C PRO A 119 0.55 -3.62 -0.68
N SER A 120 -0.19 -3.02 -1.61
CA SER A 120 -1.26 -3.69 -2.35
C SER A 120 -0.93 -3.81 -3.85
N MET A 121 -1.97 -3.95 -4.68
CA MET A 121 -1.89 -4.46 -6.06
C MET A 121 -0.99 -3.65 -6.99
N ILE A 122 -0.90 -2.32 -6.83
CA ILE A 122 -0.09 -1.48 -7.72
C ILE A 122 1.42 -1.71 -7.56
N THR A 123 1.88 -2.15 -6.38
CA THR A 123 3.27 -2.61 -6.21
C THR A 123 3.44 -4.08 -6.61
N GLY A 124 2.35 -4.84 -6.67
CA GLY A 124 2.37 -6.31 -6.69
C GLY A 124 2.89 -6.90 -5.38
N PHE A 125 2.49 -6.34 -4.24
CA PHE A 125 2.84 -6.73 -2.85
C PHE A 125 4.33 -6.66 -2.44
N CYS A 126 5.26 -6.53 -3.39
CA CYS A 126 6.71 -6.58 -3.15
C CYS A 126 7.55 -5.71 -4.11
N GLY A 127 6.93 -4.79 -4.85
CA GLY A 127 7.59 -4.00 -5.90
C GLY A 127 7.73 -4.69 -7.26
N ARG A 128 7.13 -5.88 -7.42
CA ARG A 128 7.07 -6.63 -8.70
C ARG A 128 6.63 -5.78 -9.88
N VAL A 129 5.52 -5.05 -9.74
CA VAL A 129 4.92 -4.29 -10.87
C VAL A 129 5.89 -3.22 -11.39
N PHE A 130 6.53 -2.48 -10.50
CA PHE A 130 7.50 -1.44 -10.87
C PHE A 130 8.81 -2.04 -11.41
N SER A 131 9.25 -3.17 -10.83
CA SER A 131 10.44 -3.90 -11.27
C SER A 131 10.29 -4.51 -12.68
N GLN A 132 9.05 -4.78 -13.09
CA GLN A 132 8.70 -5.33 -14.41
C GLN A 132 8.28 -4.24 -15.43
N CYS A 133 8.43 -2.96 -15.08
CA CYS A 133 8.12 -1.87 -16.00
C CYS A 133 8.99 -1.94 -17.28
N SER A 134 8.37 -1.71 -18.43
CA SER A 134 8.99 -1.69 -19.76
C SER A 134 10.14 -0.68 -19.88
N ASP A 135 10.14 0.33 -19.02
CA ASP A 135 11.20 1.31 -18.83
C ASP A 135 11.79 1.15 -17.42
N PRO A 136 13.01 0.58 -17.28
CA PRO A 136 13.65 0.37 -15.99
C PRO A 136 13.92 1.65 -15.20
N GLU A 137 14.10 2.79 -15.87
CA GLU A 137 14.33 4.08 -15.20
C GLU A 137 13.02 4.59 -14.56
N LEU A 138 11.90 4.47 -15.27
CA LEU A 138 10.57 4.73 -14.71
C LEU A 138 10.26 3.76 -13.57
N GLY A 139 10.52 2.46 -13.75
CA GLY A 139 10.32 1.44 -12.73
C GLY A 139 11.03 1.77 -11.42
N LEU A 140 12.34 2.05 -11.48
CA LEU A 140 13.13 2.42 -10.30
C LEU A 140 12.68 3.76 -9.68
N ALA A 141 12.29 4.74 -10.50
CA ALA A 141 11.77 6.03 -10.01
C ALA A 141 10.44 5.86 -9.25
N VAL A 142 9.54 5.00 -9.75
CA VAL A 142 8.25 4.70 -9.09
C VAL A 142 8.46 3.88 -7.81
N THR A 143 9.40 2.91 -7.79
CA THR A 143 9.81 2.19 -6.57
C THR A 143 10.28 3.16 -5.48
N ARG A 144 11.12 4.14 -5.83
CA ARG A 144 11.58 5.21 -4.92
C ARG A 144 10.44 6.09 -4.43
N ALA A 145 9.60 6.57 -5.35
CA ALA A 145 8.46 7.41 -5.01
C ALA A 145 7.48 6.73 -4.04
N TRP A 146 7.28 5.41 -4.17
CA TRP A 146 6.48 4.63 -3.23
C TRP A 146 7.14 4.54 -1.85
N ASN A 147 8.45 4.25 -1.77
CA ASN A 147 9.18 4.24 -0.50
C ASN A 147 9.20 5.61 0.18
N ASP A 148 9.27 6.68 -0.61
CA ASP A 148 9.24 8.06 -0.13
C ASP A 148 7.86 8.43 0.43
N TRP A 149 6.77 8.01 -0.22
CA TRP A 149 5.43 8.13 0.34
C TRP A 149 5.25 7.31 1.63
N MET A 150 5.68 6.04 1.65
CA MET A 150 5.62 5.19 2.84
C MET A 150 6.36 5.82 4.03
N HIS A 151 7.54 6.43 3.78
CA HIS A 151 8.24 7.20 4.80
C HIS A 151 7.45 8.46 5.19
N ASP A 152 7.29 9.41 4.28
CA ASP A 152 6.91 10.78 4.59
C ASP A 152 5.43 10.95 4.96
N ALA A 153 4.54 10.15 4.36
CA ALA A 153 3.08 10.32 4.47
C ALA A 153 2.39 9.19 5.24
N TRP A 154 2.93 7.97 5.27
CA TRP A 154 2.34 6.84 6.00
C TRP A 154 2.98 6.60 7.36
N TRP A 155 4.31 6.69 7.48
CA TRP A 155 4.99 6.41 8.73
C TRP A 155 5.26 7.65 9.60
N GLN A 156 5.87 8.69 9.04
CA GLN A 156 6.31 9.87 9.79
C GLN A 156 5.21 10.62 10.57
N PRO A 157 3.92 10.63 10.17
CA PRO A 157 2.86 11.21 11.02
C PRO A 157 2.65 10.47 12.34
N HIS A 158 2.91 9.16 12.40
CA HIS A 158 2.66 8.30 13.57
C HIS A 158 3.80 7.29 13.81
N PRO A 159 5.03 7.75 14.11
CA PRO A 159 6.22 6.91 14.04
C PRO A 159 6.27 5.80 15.09
N ASP A 160 5.55 5.96 16.21
CA ASP A 160 5.42 4.95 17.28
C ASP A 160 4.24 3.97 17.06
N ARG A 161 3.37 4.23 16.08
CA ARG A 161 2.17 3.42 15.76
C ARG A 161 2.34 2.65 14.44
N ILE A 162 3.06 3.20 13.47
CA ILE A 162 3.25 2.58 12.15
C ILE A 162 4.67 2.03 12.03
N ILE A 163 4.81 0.81 11.52
CA ILE A 163 6.11 0.19 11.22
C ILE A 163 6.32 0.29 9.69
N PRO A 164 7.34 1.02 9.22
CA PRO A 164 7.54 1.25 7.79
C PRO A 164 8.10 -0.01 7.10
N LEU A 165 7.41 -0.44 6.05
CA LEU A 165 7.81 -1.57 5.21
C LEU A 165 8.24 -1.07 3.83
N GLY A 166 9.50 -1.29 3.46
CA GLY A 166 10.01 -0.93 2.14
C GLY A 166 9.73 -1.97 1.06
N ILE A 167 9.55 -1.51 -0.18
CA ILE A 167 9.71 -2.35 -1.37
C ILE A 167 11.11 -2.14 -1.97
N THR A 168 11.52 -3.04 -2.86
CA THR A 168 12.80 -2.93 -3.58
C THR A 168 12.61 -3.16 -5.08
N PHE A 169 13.64 -2.83 -5.85
CA PHE A 169 13.69 -3.05 -7.29
C PHE A 169 14.29 -4.44 -7.56
N LEU A 170 13.45 -5.38 -8.00
CA LEU A 170 13.75 -6.82 -8.00
C LEU A 170 14.58 -7.30 -9.21
N THR A 171 14.61 -6.51 -10.29
CA THR A 171 15.24 -6.88 -11.58
C THR A 171 16.69 -6.43 -11.72
N ASP A 172 17.17 -5.53 -10.86
CA ASP A 172 18.58 -5.18 -10.70
C ASP A 172 18.95 -5.31 -9.20
N PRO A 173 19.78 -6.29 -8.81
CA PRO A 173 20.09 -6.56 -7.41
C PRO A 173 20.95 -5.47 -6.76
N GLU A 174 21.77 -4.73 -7.52
CA GLU A 174 22.59 -3.65 -6.97
C GLU A 174 21.73 -2.41 -6.73
N ALA A 175 20.86 -2.05 -7.68
CA ALA A 175 19.88 -0.98 -7.51
C ALA A 175 18.90 -1.29 -6.36
N GLY A 176 18.42 -2.53 -6.29
CA GLY A 176 17.54 -3.00 -5.22
C GLY A 176 18.22 -2.98 -3.84
N ALA A 177 19.46 -3.46 -3.74
CA ALA A 177 20.23 -3.41 -2.49
C ALA A 177 20.58 -1.97 -2.08
N ALA A 178 20.84 -1.07 -3.04
CA ALA A 178 21.03 0.35 -2.76
C ALA A 178 19.75 1.01 -2.19
N GLU A 179 18.57 0.68 -2.73
CA GLU A 179 17.30 1.21 -2.24
C GLU A 179 16.95 0.68 -0.83
N ILE A 180 17.23 -0.60 -0.55
CA ILE A 180 17.08 -1.16 0.80
C ILE A 180 17.97 -0.40 1.81
N ARG A 181 19.23 -0.12 1.46
CA ARG A 181 20.16 0.63 2.33
C ARG A 181 19.68 2.07 2.54
N ARG A 182 19.26 2.77 1.47
CA ARG A 182 18.66 4.12 1.53
C ARG A 182 17.51 4.21 2.53
N ASN A 183 16.63 3.21 2.55
CA ASN A 183 15.51 3.15 3.49
C ASN A 183 15.96 2.81 4.91
N ALA A 184 16.95 1.92 5.07
CA ALA A 184 17.52 1.58 6.37
C ALA A 184 18.21 2.78 7.05
N ASP A 185 18.91 3.62 6.27
CA ASP A 185 19.52 4.88 6.72
C ASP A 185 18.46 5.88 7.21
N ARG A 186 17.26 5.86 6.61
CA ARG A 186 16.08 6.63 7.03
C ARG A 186 15.26 5.96 8.14
N GLY A 187 15.74 4.85 8.70
CA GLY A 187 15.14 4.19 9.86
C GLY A 187 14.24 2.99 9.57
N PHE A 188 14.00 2.61 8.30
CA PHE A 188 13.25 1.39 8.01
C PHE A 188 13.99 0.16 8.56
N ARG A 189 13.22 -0.83 9.03
CA ARG A 189 13.76 -2.10 9.56
C ARG A 189 13.16 -3.33 8.88
N THR A 190 12.26 -3.15 7.92
CA THR A 190 11.59 -4.24 7.21
C THR A 190 11.57 -3.98 5.70
N VAL A 191 11.57 -5.06 4.92
CA VAL A 191 11.45 -5.07 3.46
C VAL A 191 10.59 -6.26 3.05
N THR A 192 9.71 -6.07 2.07
CA THR A 192 8.91 -7.16 1.48
C THR A 192 9.59 -7.70 0.23
N LEU A 193 9.58 -9.02 0.06
CA LEU A 193 10.20 -9.76 -1.04
C LEU A 193 9.24 -10.85 -1.53
N PRO A 194 9.28 -11.24 -2.81
CA PRO A 194 8.42 -12.29 -3.33
C PRO A 194 8.72 -13.64 -2.67
N GLU A 195 7.69 -14.38 -2.28
CA GLU A 195 7.82 -15.68 -1.62
C GLU A 195 8.18 -16.82 -2.60
N ARG A 196 8.02 -16.57 -3.91
CA ARG A 196 8.41 -17.47 -5.01
C ARG A 196 9.09 -16.70 -6.15
N PRO A 197 10.34 -16.21 -5.99
CA PRO A 197 11.02 -15.38 -7.00
C PRO A 197 11.15 -16.09 -8.37
N HIS A 198 11.29 -17.41 -8.40
CA HIS A 198 11.31 -18.21 -9.64
C HIS A 198 10.01 -18.11 -10.46
N ARG A 199 8.86 -17.78 -9.85
CA ARG A 199 7.60 -17.51 -10.58
C ARG A 199 7.60 -16.16 -11.29
N LEU A 200 8.57 -15.30 -11.00
CA LEU A 200 8.77 -13.99 -11.59
C LEU A 200 9.94 -13.97 -12.60
N GLY A 201 10.57 -15.12 -12.87
CA GLY A 201 11.76 -15.23 -13.71
C GLY A 201 13.08 -14.90 -13.00
N LEU A 202 13.05 -14.69 -11.69
CA LEU A 202 14.24 -14.43 -10.86
C LEU A 202 14.86 -15.75 -10.36
N PRO A 203 16.12 -15.75 -9.87
CA PRO A 203 16.71 -16.93 -9.24
C PRO A 203 15.85 -17.50 -8.12
N SER A 204 15.83 -18.83 -7.98
CA SER A 204 15.13 -19.49 -6.88
C SER A 204 15.88 -19.31 -5.57
N ILE A 205 15.14 -19.11 -4.47
CA ILE A 205 15.64 -19.20 -3.09
C ILE A 205 15.44 -20.60 -2.49
N PHE A 206 14.84 -21.50 -3.25
CA PHE A 206 14.73 -22.93 -2.97
C PHE A 206 15.67 -23.66 -3.92
N GLU A 207 16.49 -24.57 -3.38
CA GLU A 207 17.39 -25.46 -4.14
C GLU A 207 16.62 -26.44 -5.04
#